data_AF-A0A2A2CGD7-F1
#
_entry.id   AF-A0A2A2CGD7-F1
#
_cell.length_a   1.000
_cell.length_b   1.000
_cell.length_c   1.000
_cell.angle_alpha   90.00
_cell.angle_beta   90.00
_cell.angle_gamma   90.00
#
_symmetry.space_group_name_H-M   'P 1'
#
loop_
_entity.id
_entity.type
_entity.pdbx_description
1 polymer ?
#
loop_
_entity_poly.entity_id
_entity_poly.type
_entity_poly.pdbx_seq_one_letter_code
_entity_poly.pdbx_strand_id
1 'polypeptide(L)'
;MKQLRKAGLHVVDSAPLFRCGYFVFAYSWEQWEALCKELHVDVPVSDGACGVSQAFSRNAQLLYAIGVFNGGLDTLVHECAHTAFKFCHDVGVEVACERANETYCYLLDWLFGEGVKGNRAVFKSCVEEPGGK
;
A
#
# COMPACT_ATOMS: atom_id res chain seq x y z
N MET A 1 1.86 -12.94 8.43
CA MET A 1 1.90 -11.56 8.97
C MET A 1 3.01 -11.31 10.00
N LYS A 2 3.17 -12.11 11.07
CA LYS A 2 4.24 -11.88 12.08
C LYS A 2 5.66 -11.85 11.49
N GLN A 3 5.95 -12.71 10.52
CA GLN A 3 7.25 -12.75 9.81
C GLN A 3 7.50 -11.45 9.03
N LEU A 4 6.50 -10.97 8.28
CA LEU A 4 6.59 -9.70 7.54
C LEU A 4 6.88 -8.51 8.47
N ARG A 5 6.19 -8.43 9.63
CA ARG A 5 6.48 -7.40 10.63
C ARG A 5 7.92 -7.50 11.17
N LYS A 6 8.45 -8.73 11.38
CA LYS A 6 9.85 -8.94 11.79
C LYS A 6 10.86 -8.54 10.72
N ALA A 7 10.48 -8.63 9.44
CA ALA A 7 11.28 -8.15 8.32
C ALA A 7 11.25 -6.61 8.17
N GLY A 8 10.63 -5.88 9.11
CA GLY A 8 10.58 -4.42 9.11
C GLY A 8 9.47 -3.82 8.25
N LEU A 9 8.59 -4.65 7.68
CA LEU A 9 7.47 -4.20 6.87
C LEU A 9 6.36 -3.63 7.74
N HIS A 10 5.75 -2.54 7.28
CA HIS A 10 4.54 -2.03 7.91
C HIS A 10 3.34 -2.82 7.41
N VAL A 11 2.70 -3.55 8.33
CA VAL A 11 1.56 -4.41 8.02
C VAL A 11 0.30 -3.84 8.65
N VAL A 12 -0.76 -3.75 7.87
CA VAL A 12 -2.08 -3.32 8.30
C VAL A 12 -3.05 -4.48 8.15
N ASP A 13 -3.69 -4.84 9.25
CA ASP A 13 -4.62 -5.96 9.30
C ASP A 13 -6.04 -5.44 9.00
N SER A 14 -6.56 -5.80 7.82
CA SER A 14 -7.93 -5.57 7.34
C SER A 14 -8.36 -4.12 7.08
N ALA A 15 -9.08 -3.92 5.97
CA ALA A 15 -9.76 -2.65 5.71
C ALA A 15 -11.01 -2.52 6.62
N PRO A 16 -11.31 -1.31 7.16
CA PRO A 16 -12.37 -1.10 8.16
C PRO A 16 -13.77 -1.59 7.74
N LEU A 17 -14.09 -1.58 6.44
CA LEU A 17 -15.42 -1.89 5.92
C LEU A 17 -15.64 -3.36 5.56
N PHE A 18 -14.58 -4.06 5.12
CA PHE A 18 -14.71 -5.40 4.56
C PHE A 18 -14.15 -6.48 5.47
N ARG A 19 -13.36 -6.09 6.49
CA ARG A 19 -12.68 -6.99 7.43
C ARG A 19 -11.88 -8.10 6.72
N CYS A 20 -11.42 -7.82 5.50
CA CYS A 20 -10.64 -8.71 4.65
C CYS A 20 -9.51 -7.95 3.96
N GLY A 21 -8.57 -8.71 3.40
CA GLY A 21 -7.35 -8.20 2.81
C GLY A 21 -6.30 -7.81 3.85
N TYR A 22 -5.05 -8.15 3.58
CA TYR A 22 -3.90 -7.68 4.35
C TYR A 22 -3.14 -6.67 3.52
N PHE A 23 -2.77 -5.53 4.08
CA PHE A 23 -1.99 -4.52 3.38
C PHE A 23 -0.58 -4.49 3.95
N VAL A 24 0.41 -4.41 3.08
CA VAL A 24 1.82 -4.43 3.46
C VAL A 24 2.54 -3.32 2.72
N PHE A 25 3.20 -2.45 3.47
CA PHE A 25 3.96 -1.34 2.94
C PHE A 25 5.46 -1.62 3.06
N ALA A 26 6.17 -1.39 1.96
CA ALA A 26 7.61 -1.37 1.86
C ALA A 26 8.05 0.04 1.43
N TYR A 27 8.88 0.69 2.23
CA TYR A 27 9.34 2.06 2.02
C TYR A 27 10.77 2.13 1.45
N SER A 28 11.35 0.98 1.10
CA SER A 28 12.66 0.86 0.47
C SER A 28 12.74 -0.41 -0.36
N TRP A 29 13.73 -0.47 -1.25
CA TRP A 29 14.00 -1.67 -2.05
C TRP A 29 14.35 -2.87 -1.18
N GLU A 30 15.11 -2.69 -0.11
CA GLU A 30 15.47 -3.77 0.82
C GLU A 30 14.23 -4.35 1.51
N GLN A 31 13.25 -3.50 1.86
CA GLN A 31 11.98 -3.97 2.41
C GLN A 31 11.18 -4.74 1.36
N TRP A 32 11.17 -4.29 0.11
CA TRP A 32 10.48 -4.99 -0.98
C TRP A 32 11.11 -6.36 -1.27
N GLU A 33 12.43 -6.44 -1.34
CA GLU A 33 13.16 -7.71 -1.48
C GLU A 33 12.87 -8.65 -0.31
N ALA A 34 12.84 -8.13 0.92
CA ALA A 34 12.48 -8.91 2.10
C ALA A 34 11.04 -9.43 2.01
N LEU A 35 10.09 -8.62 1.53
CA LEU A 35 8.72 -9.04 1.27
C LEU A 35 8.68 -10.20 0.25
N CYS A 36 9.31 -10.03 -0.92
CA CYS A 36 9.35 -11.05 -1.96
C CYS A 36 9.95 -12.36 -1.44
N LYS A 37 11.03 -12.28 -0.67
CA LYS A 37 11.67 -13.44 -0.02
C LYS A 37 10.75 -14.16 0.96
N GLU A 38 10.03 -13.42 1.81
CA GLU A 38 9.08 -13.99 2.79
C GLU A 38 7.81 -14.56 2.15
N LEU A 39 7.46 -14.08 0.95
CA LEU A 39 6.35 -14.59 0.14
C LEU A 39 6.78 -15.71 -0.81
N HIS A 40 8.08 -15.96 -0.97
CA HIS A 40 8.65 -16.89 -1.93
C HIS A 40 8.20 -16.60 -3.37
N VAL A 41 8.19 -15.31 -3.72
CA VAL A 41 7.83 -14.82 -5.06
C VAL A 41 9.03 -14.12 -5.68
N ASP A 42 9.11 -14.20 -6.99
CA ASP A 42 10.03 -13.39 -7.79
C ASP A 42 9.19 -12.43 -8.63
N VAL A 43 9.27 -11.15 -8.30
CA VAL A 43 8.45 -10.10 -8.89
C VAL A 43 9.36 -9.15 -9.64
N PRO A 44 9.36 -9.20 -10.98
CA PRO A 44 10.13 -8.23 -11.75
C PRO A 44 9.49 -6.85 -11.57
N VAL A 45 10.21 -5.96 -10.92
CA VAL A 45 9.92 -4.53 -10.88
C VAL A 45 10.94 -3.84 -11.76
N SER A 46 10.50 -2.92 -12.63
CA SER A 46 11.40 -2.21 -13.53
C SER A 46 12.49 -1.46 -12.77
N ASP A 47 13.72 -1.52 -13.28
CA ASP A 47 14.83 -0.72 -12.78
C ASP A 47 14.45 0.77 -12.77
N GLY A 48 14.63 1.42 -11.62
CA GLY A 48 14.30 2.83 -11.44
C GLY A 48 12.83 3.14 -11.10
N ALA A 49 11.99 2.12 -10.85
CA ALA A 49 10.64 2.35 -10.35
C ALA A 49 10.66 3.13 -9.02
N CYS A 50 9.79 4.13 -8.91
CA CYS A 50 9.62 4.91 -7.69
C CYS A 50 8.65 4.26 -6.70
N GLY A 51 7.73 3.44 -7.20
CA GLY A 51 6.74 2.70 -6.42
C GLY A 51 6.23 1.47 -7.18
N VAL A 52 5.47 0.63 -6.48
CA VAL A 52 4.83 -0.56 -7.05
C VAL A 52 3.63 -0.98 -6.20
N SER A 53 2.56 -1.42 -6.86
CA SER A 53 1.42 -2.07 -6.21
C SER A 53 1.23 -3.47 -6.77
N GLN A 54 1.12 -4.46 -5.88
CA GLN A 54 0.87 -5.83 -6.30
C GLN A 54 0.02 -6.62 -5.31
N ALA A 55 -0.84 -7.49 -5.82
CA ALA A 55 -1.65 -8.39 -5.02
C ALA A 55 -1.13 -9.83 -5.11
N PHE A 56 -1.03 -10.48 -3.96
CA PHE A 56 -0.63 -11.87 -3.81
C PHE A 56 -1.76 -12.66 -3.15
N SER A 57 -1.86 -13.94 -3.49
CA SER A 57 -2.73 -14.88 -2.78
C SER A 57 -1.88 -15.90 -2.04
N ARG A 58 -2.09 -16.03 -0.72
CA ARG A 58 -1.43 -17.02 0.12
C ARG A 58 -2.46 -17.72 1.00
N ASN A 59 -2.62 -19.03 0.85
CA ASN A 59 -3.56 -19.83 1.64
C ASN A 59 -4.99 -19.24 1.68
N ALA A 60 -5.50 -18.82 0.53
CA ALA A 60 -6.80 -18.13 0.37
C ALA A 60 -6.92 -16.75 1.07
N GLN A 61 -5.83 -16.19 1.59
CA GLN A 61 -5.78 -14.80 2.05
C GLN A 61 -5.17 -13.91 0.97
N LEU A 62 -5.86 -12.82 0.65
CA LEU A 62 -5.37 -11.78 -0.24
C LEU A 62 -4.46 -10.82 0.52
N LEU A 63 -3.27 -10.60 -0.03
CA LEU A 63 -2.28 -9.66 0.47
C LEU A 63 -2.00 -8.63 -0.60
N TYR A 64 -2.15 -7.36 -0.26
CA TYR A 64 -1.91 -6.22 -1.12
C TYR A 64 -0.63 -5.53 -0.67
N ALA A 65 0.40 -5.57 -1.50
CA ALA A 65 1.69 -4.97 -1.25
C ALA A 65 1.78 -3.61 -1.94
N ILE A 66 2.33 -2.64 -1.23
CA ILE A 66 2.54 -1.26 -1.67
C ILE A 66 4.01 -0.92 -1.41
N GLY A 67 4.77 -0.70 -2.48
CA GLY A 67 6.16 -0.25 -2.45
C GLY A 67 6.25 1.25 -2.75
N VAL A 68 7.01 1.99 -1.96
CA VAL A 68 7.34 3.41 -2.17
C VAL A 68 8.82 3.61 -1.90
N PHE A 69 9.62 3.84 -2.93
CA PHE A 69 11.08 3.76 -2.84
C PHE A 69 11.78 5.11 -2.89
N ASN A 70 11.07 6.16 -3.34
CA ASN A 70 11.58 7.53 -3.42
C ASN A 70 11.18 8.40 -2.23
N GLY A 71 10.36 7.89 -1.29
CA GLY A 71 9.82 8.65 -0.17
C GLY A 71 8.79 9.72 -0.52
N GLY A 72 8.27 9.75 -1.75
CA GLY A 72 7.29 10.73 -2.21
C GLY A 72 5.86 10.43 -1.76
N LEU A 73 5.15 11.45 -1.26
CA LEU A 73 3.71 11.32 -0.94
C LEU A 73 2.84 11.12 -2.18
N ASP A 74 3.24 11.73 -3.30
CA ASP A 74 2.64 11.56 -4.62
C ASP A 74 2.75 10.10 -5.10
N THR A 75 3.91 9.48 -4.87
CA THR A 75 4.12 8.06 -5.17
C THR A 75 3.30 7.18 -4.24
N LEU A 76 3.26 7.49 -2.94
CA LEU A 76 2.42 6.75 -1.98
C LEU A 76 0.94 6.77 -2.37
N VAL A 77 0.37 7.96 -2.65
CA VAL A 77 -1.05 8.05 -3.02
C VAL A 77 -1.34 7.36 -4.35
N HIS A 78 -0.39 7.40 -5.30
CA HIS A 78 -0.50 6.69 -6.57
C HIS A 78 -0.59 5.17 -6.38
N GLU A 79 0.31 4.58 -5.61
CA GLU A 79 0.29 3.13 -5.37
C GLU A 79 -0.90 2.69 -4.48
N CYS A 80 -1.33 3.56 -3.55
CA CYS A 80 -2.57 3.35 -2.80
C CYS A 80 -3.79 3.33 -3.73
N ALA A 81 -3.83 4.18 -4.76
CA ALA A 81 -4.92 4.20 -5.74
C ALA A 81 -5.00 2.89 -6.54
N HIS A 82 -3.87 2.41 -7.08
CA HIS A 82 -3.81 1.10 -7.75
C HIS A 82 -4.28 -0.04 -6.83
N THR A 83 -3.85 -0.01 -5.57
CA THR A 83 -4.26 -1.00 -4.57
C THR A 83 -5.75 -0.93 -4.26
N ALA A 84 -6.31 0.27 -4.10
CA ALA A 84 -7.74 0.47 -3.84
C ALA A 84 -8.59 -0.03 -5.01
N PHE A 85 -8.20 0.26 -6.26
CA PHE A 85 -8.87 -0.28 -7.44
C PHE A 85 -8.88 -1.81 -7.44
N LYS A 86 -7.72 -2.43 -7.22
CA LYS A 86 -7.60 -3.90 -7.20
C LYS A 86 -8.41 -4.52 -6.07
N PHE A 87 -8.38 -3.92 -4.88
CA PHE A 87 -9.16 -4.37 -3.74
C PHE A 87 -10.66 -4.32 -4.04
N CYS A 88 -11.17 -3.17 -4.52
CA CYS A 88 -12.58 -3.01 -4.90
C CYS A 88 -13.03 -4.09 -5.88
N HIS A 89 -12.25 -4.31 -6.94
CA HIS A 89 -12.50 -5.38 -7.90
C HIS A 89 -12.61 -6.76 -7.22
N ASP A 90 -11.66 -7.10 -6.35
CA ASP A 90 -11.60 -8.41 -5.69
C ASP A 90 -12.75 -8.67 -4.72
N VAL A 91 -13.31 -7.62 -4.11
CA VAL A 91 -14.47 -7.70 -3.22
C VAL A 91 -15.80 -7.46 -3.95
N GLY A 92 -15.79 -7.34 -5.28
CA GLY A 92 -16.99 -7.16 -6.09
C GLY A 92 -17.60 -5.75 -6.05
N VAL A 93 -16.82 -4.75 -5.66
CA VAL A 93 -17.20 -3.33 -5.72
C VAL A 93 -16.73 -2.74 -7.06
N GLU A 94 -17.69 -2.33 -7.88
CA GLU A 94 -17.43 -1.69 -9.16
C GLU A 94 -17.15 -0.19 -8.98
N VAL A 95 -16.04 0.25 -9.56
CA VAL A 95 -15.62 1.66 -9.65
C VAL A 95 -15.79 2.13 -11.09
N ALA A 96 -16.63 3.14 -11.32
CA ALA A 96 -16.96 3.62 -12.66
C ALA A 96 -17.29 5.13 -12.67
N CYS A 97 -17.06 5.81 -13.79
CA CYS A 97 -17.10 7.27 -13.89
C CYS A 97 -18.48 7.88 -13.57
N GLU A 98 -19.55 7.14 -13.85
CA GLU A 98 -20.95 7.52 -13.63
C GLU A 98 -21.43 7.26 -12.20
N ARG A 99 -20.56 6.73 -11.33
CA ARG A 99 -20.87 6.39 -9.94
C ARG A 99 -20.11 7.30 -8.98
N ALA A 100 -20.62 7.40 -7.75
CA ALA A 100 -19.99 8.20 -6.71
C ALA A 100 -18.61 7.66 -6.24
N ASN A 101 -18.36 6.35 -6.42
CA ASN A 101 -17.10 5.69 -6.06
C ASN A 101 -16.65 5.87 -4.59
N GLU A 102 -17.60 6.11 -3.68
CA GLU A 102 -17.32 6.40 -2.25
C GLU A 102 -16.46 5.34 -1.57
N THR A 103 -16.70 4.05 -1.86
CA THR A 103 -15.89 2.97 -1.31
C THR A 103 -14.44 3.07 -1.73
N TYR A 104 -14.18 3.38 -3.00
CA TYR A 104 -12.83 3.59 -3.50
C TYR A 104 -12.18 4.81 -2.86
N CYS A 105 -12.89 5.94 -2.80
CA CYS A 105 -12.39 7.18 -2.19
C CYS A 105 -12.03 6.97 -0.71
N TYR A 106 -12.91 6.30 0.04
CA TYR A 106 -12.67 5.96 1.44
C TYR A 106 -11.46 5.03 1.61
N LEU A 107 -11.35 3.98 0.78
CA LEU A 107 -10.22 3.06 0.86
C LEU A 107 -8.90 3.75 0.50
N LEU A 108 -8.89 4.62 -0.50
CA LEU A 108 -7.71 5.40 -0.87
C LEU A 108 -7.24 6.29 0.28
N ASP A 109 -8.14 7.09 0.86
CA ASP A 109 -7.83 7.97 1.99
C ASP A 109 -7.29 7.17 3.19
N TRP A 110 -7.98 6.08 3.53
CA TRP A 110 -7.56 5.21 4.64
C TRP A 110 -6.19 4.56 4.38
N LEU A 111 -5.96 3.99 3.19
CA LEU A 111 -4.68 3.37 2.84
C LEU A 111 -3.53 4.37 2.86
N PHE A 112 -3.77 5.57 2.31
CA PHE A 112 -2.79 6.65 2.35
C PHE A 112 -2.46 7.04 3.81
N GLY A 113 -3.48 7.21 4.65
CA GLY A 113 -3.30 7.48 6.08
C GLY A 113 -2.48 6.40 6.80
N GLU A 114 -2.74 5.12 6.54
CA GLU A 114 -1.95 4.02 7.10
C GLU A 114 -0.51 4.01 6.57
N GLY A 115 -0.34 4.23 5.27
CA GLY A 115 0.97 4.35 4.63
C GLY A 115 1.82 5.46 5.24
N VAL A 116 1.24 6.63 5.52
CA VAL A 116 1.94 7.74 6.21
C VAL A 116 2.29 7.37 7.65
N LYS A 117 1.39 6.70 8.39
CA LYS A 117 1.66 6.25 9.76
C LYS A 117 2.82 5.25 9.83
N GLY A 118 2.92 4.36 8.85
CA GLY A 118 3.95 3.33 8.81
C GLY A 118 5.37 3.86 8.61
N ASN A 119 5.55 5.05 8.04
CA ASN A 119 6.86 5.70 7.92
C ASN A 119 6.79 7.23 7.97
N ARG A 120 6.28 7.76 9.08
CA ARG A 120 6.11 9.21 9.28
C ARG A 120 7.40 10.02 9.16
N ALA A 121 8.55 9.41 9.48
CA ALA A 121 9.84 10.07 9.43
C ALA A 121 10.24 10.42 7.99
N VAL A 122 10.05 9.49 7.04
CA VAL A 122 10.34 9.70 5.62
C VAL A 122 9.45 10.79 5.03
N PHE A 123 8.17 10.81 5.41
CA PHE A 123 7.22 11.77 4.87
C PHE A 123 7.18 13.12 5.59
N LYS A 124 7.94 13.29 6.69
CA LYS A 124 7.85 14.46 7.56
C LYS A 124 8.03 15.79 6.81
N SER A 125 9.01 15.86 5.91
CA SER A 125 9.28 17.07 5.10
C SER A 125 8.17 17.42 4.11
N CYS A 126 7.30 16.47 3.77
CA CYS A 126 6.18 16.67 2.86
C CYS A 126 4.87 16.98 3.59
N VAL A 127 4.79 16.68 4.89
CA VAL A 127 3.60 16.89 5.74
C VAL A 127 3.71 18.16 6.58
N GLU A 128 4.93 18.61 6.90
CA GLU A 128 5.17 19.90 7.53
C GLU A 128 5.19 21.00 6.46
N GLU A 129 4.15 21.83 6.39
CA GLU A 129 4.13 22.99 5.50
C GLU A 129 5.33 23.91 5.79
N PRO A 130 6.02 24.44 4.76
CA PRO A 130 7.02 25.47 4.94
C PRO A 130 6.31 26.80 5.26
N GLY A 131 5.79 26.98 6.47
CA GLY A 131 5.15 28.26 6.82
C GLY A 131 4.21 28.35 8.01
N GLY A 132 4.17 27.38 8.93
CA GLY A 132 3.39 27.52 10.17
C GLY A 132 3.99 28.57 11.12
N LYS A 133 3.67 29.85 10.91
CA LYS A 133 3.71 30.93 11.90
C LYS A 133 2.33 31.54 12.04
#